data_AF-C7DG35-F1
#
_entry.id   AF-C7DG35-F1
#
_cell.length_a   1.000
_cell.length_b   1.000
_cell.length_c   1.000
_cell.angle_alpha   90.00
_cell.angle_beta   90.00
_cell.angle_gamma   90.00
#
_symmetry.space_group_name_H-M   'P 1'
#
loop_
_entity.id
_entity.type
_entity.pdbx_description
1 polymer ?
#
loop_
_entity_poly.entity_id
_entity_poly.type
_entity_poly.pdbx_seq_one_letter_code
_entity_poly.pdbx_strand_id
1 'polypeptide(L)'
;MENADAPIEAVPESRVAITGLAYSLGRLRISTEEKVKTIVPQDAVAKEAEKVIAGLGVISTSVAGIGESVVTSGALAIVKLILSTGVNPEEIRTIAVATETPTGTSESIAVQVVDTANRIIDALNKNGYGIGRLAPSVQLHIQDACASMGDALSSFAVNGLGGGKAIIVGTDDAKYKFRTGPDETGGFGSAAMLVEPADKARAGIFLSDKVGHYSSYRPDFLKPVFSDERNDSGLEFVARYPIVFGDYSNYIYAFDSYMALKNWADAVGIGINGLSMLDSTLVVAHIPYAKMPEKELAYLVRHIARNDGALRAAIRNEIGGQDEYFLDGFGDIETELSFVSDFGKIYYGNVGIPMELLSRLMQREQKKKFKSFINDRLNENKNSYIDNIMEQMIEMLEKYSPTGKLRGSMENAIAQLQGIKQKRRIAFEDIAAALDTVMAEVKEFQKLDAAYNKAVRSSPTFKKIKAMLEVDNAVWLPARQGNLYSASLALGLGSVMSRCDESKLAGIRRMLLMFYGSGSQSDVLSGTPINVGKIAEQVGRSIELETAAQKEITAAEYEAIRTDITGIYKDGSLPVTHDPLSWSVRINGEALLKSLKPYLELYEKAKSKAKLRSGDMAIAATADKNKSKSV
;
A
#
# COMPACT_ATOMS: atom_id res chain seq x y z
N MET A 1 -10.59 37.83 3.31
CA MET A 1 -9.18 38.05 2.94
C MET A 1 -8.38 37.86 4.22
N GLU A 2 -8.07 36.63 4.58
CA GLU A 2 -7.11 36.34 5.65
C GLU A 2 -5.71 36.34 5.04
N ASN A 3 -4.76 36.96 5.74
CA ASN A 3 -3.38 37.16 5.32
C ASN A 3 -2.72 35.81 4.99
N ALA A 4 -2.58 35.52 3.70
CA ALA A 4 -1.83 34.37 3.19
C ALA A 4 -0.29 34.55 3.26
N ASP A 5 0.17 35.66 3.82
CA ASP A 5 1.58 36.07 3.89
C ASP A 5 2.16 36.11 5.32
N ALA A 6 1.45 35.56 6.32
CA ALA A 6 2.05 35.38 7.64
C ALA A 6 3.19 34.35 7.55
N PRO A 7 4.40 34.63 8.10
CA PRO A 7 5.45 33.63 8.19
C PRO A 7 4.94 32.43 8.98
N ILE A 8 5.00 31.24 8.40
CA ILE A 8 4.76 29.99 9.13
C ILE A 8 5.80 29.95 10.26
N GLU A 9 5.35 29.82 11.52
CA GLU A 9 6.25 29.51 12.63
C GLU A 9 7.08 28.30 12.22
N ALA A 10 8.41 28.45 12.25
CA ALA A 10 9.33 27.44 11.75
C ALA A 10 9.00 26.07 12.34
N VAL A 11 8.53 25.14 11.51
CA VAL A 11 8.41 23.73 11.87
C VAL A 11 9.82 23.23 12.09
N PRO A 12 10.24 22.93 13.32
CA PRO A 12 11.62 22.52 13.56
C PRO A 12 11.81 21.13 12.91
N GLU A 13 12.81 21.00 12.04
CA GLU A 13 13.27 19.73 11.42
C GLU A 13 12.41 19.17 10.26
N SER A 14 11.90 20.03 9.38
CA SER A 14 11.33 19.60 8.09
C SER A 14 12.16 20.04 6.89
N ARG A 15 12.49 19.10 5.99
CA ARG A 15 13.17 19.39 4.72
C ARG A 15 12.24 19.47 3.53
N VAL A 16 11.08 18.79 3.61
CA VAL A 16 10.09 18.71 2.55
C VAL A 16 8.67 18.78 3.13
N ALA A 17 7.73 19.13 2.27
CA ALA A 17 6.30 19.08 2.56
C ALA A 17 5.53 18.45 1.40
N ILE A 18 4.46 17.71 1.72
CA ILE A 18 3.48 17.24 0.74
C ILE A 18 2.51 18.40 0.47
N THR A 19 2.44 18.86 -0.78
CA THR A 19 1.69 20.07 -1.16
C THR A 19 0.58 19.83 -2.18
N GLY A 20 0.40 18.60 -2.65
CA GLY A 20 -0.67 18.25 -3.58
C GLY A 20 -0.78 16.74 -3.79
N LEU A 21 -1.98 16.29 -4.15
CA LEU A 21 -2.23 14.87 -4.43
C LEU A 21 -3.33 14.75 -5.50
N ALA A 22 -3.10 13.92 -6.51
CA ALA A 22 -4.10 13.63 -7.53
C ALA A 22 -4.06 12.17 -7.92
N TYR A 23 -5.14 11.69 -8.54
CA TYR A 23 -5.34 10.28 -8.82
C TYR A 23 -5.60 10.01 -10.30
N SER A 24 -5.28 8.80 -10.72
CA SER A 24 -5.85 8.19 -11.91
C SER A 24 -6.41 6.83 -11.53
N LEU A 25 -7.72 6.76 -11.29
CA LEU A 25 -8.37 5.49 -10.94
C LEU A 25 -8.73 4.73 -12.22
N GLY A 26 -9.01 3.43 -12.09
CA GLY A 26 -9.50 2.64 -13.20
C GLY A 26 -10.82 3.18 -13.73
N ARG A 27 -11.00 3.13 -15.05
CA ARG A 27 -12.25 3.59 -15.67
C ARG A 27 -13.47 2.78 -15.27
N LEU A 28 -13.25 1.57 -14.75
CA LEU A 28 -14.30 0.66 -14.38
C LEU A 28 -14.31 0.49 -12.86
N ARG A 29 -15.48 0.19 -12.32
CA ARG A 29 -15.67 -0.15 -10.91
C ARG A 29 -16.60 -1.34 -10.80
N ILE A 30 -16.27 -2.31 -9.95
CA ILE A 30 -17.16 -3.42 -9.64
C ILE A 30 -17.55 -3.37 -8.17
N SER A 31 -18.84 -3.51 -7.87
CA SER A 31 -19.31 -3.62 -6.48
C SER A 31 -18.94 -4.99 -5.91
N THR A 32 -18.80 -5.09 -4.59
CA THR A 32 -18.58 -6.39 -3.93
C THR A 32 -19.70 -7.38 -4.27
N GLU A 33 -20.95 -6.93 -4.34
CA GLU A 33 -22.09 -7.78 -4.70
C GLU A 33 -21.96 -8.38 -6.11
N GLU A 34 -21.50 -7.61 -7.09
CA GLU A 34 -21.23 -8.13 -8.44
C GLU A 34 -20.00 -9.05 -8.44
N LYS A 35 -18.95 -8.70 -7.71
CA LYS A 35 -17.68 -9.44 -7.72
C LYS A 35 -17.82 -10.85 -7.12
N VAL A 36 -18.55 -10.99 -6.02
CA VAL A 36 -18.74 -12.30 -5.36
C VAL A 36 -19.53 -13.29 -6.23
N LYS A 37 -20.33 -12.83 -7.21
CA LYS A 37 -21.01 -13.71 -8.19
C LYS A 37 -20.01 -14.54 -9.02
N THR A 38 -18.76 -14.11 -9.10
CA THR A 38 -17.70 -14.88 -9.77
C THR A 38 -17.13 -16.02 -8.91
N ILE A 39 -17.42 -16.01 -7.61
CA ILE A 39 -16.85 -16.93 -6.60
C ILE A 39 -17.90 -17.92 -6.09
N VAL A 40 -19.13 -17.44 -5.83
CA VAL A 40 -20.20 -18.22 -5.19
C VAL A 40 -21.44 -18.32 -6.09
N PRO A 41 -22.27 -19.37 -5.94
CA PRO A 41 -23.55 -19.47 -6.64
C PRO A 41 -24.53 -18.36 -6.21
N GLN A 42 -25.54 -18.09 -7.04
CA GLN A 42 -26.45 -16.96 -6.91
C GLN A 42 -27.18 -16.89 -5.55
N ASP A 43 -27.52 -18.03 -4.97
CA ASP A 43 -28.21 -18.14 -3.67
C ASP A 43 -27.32 -17.78 -2.48
N ALA A 44 -25.98 -17.77 -2.66
CA ALA A 44 -25.01 -17.43 -1.62
C ALA A 44 -24.46 -15.99 -1.72
N VAL A 45 -24.78 -15.25 -2.79
CA VAL A 45 -24.22 -13.92 -3.10
C VAL A 45 -24.40 -12.91 -1.97
N ALA A 46 -25.62 -12.73 -1.47
CA ALA A 46 -25.90 -11.74 -0.43
C ALA A 46 -25.09 -12.01 0.85
N LYS A 47 -25.07 -13.27 1.30
CA LYS A 47 -24.33 -13.69 2.49
C LYS A 47 -22.82 -13.53 2.33
N GLU A 48 -22.27 -13.87 1.17
CA GLU A 48 -20.82 -13.71 0.94
C GLU A 48 -20.43 -12.23 0.80
N ALA A 49 -21.26 -11.41 0.15
CA ALA A 49 -21.03 -9.97 0.06
C ALA A 49 -21.05 -9.31 1.45
N GLU A 50 -22.03 -9.64 2.30
CA GLU A 50 -22.08 -9.16 3.69
C GLU A 50 -20.83 -9.57 4.47
N LYS A 51 -20.37 -10.80 4.30
CA LYS A 51 -19.15 -11.32 4.95
C LYS A 51 -17.90 -10.57 4.47
N VAL A 52 -17.77 -10.31 3.16
CA VAL A 52 -16.65 -9.54 2.58
C VAL A 52 -16.67 -8.10 3.10
N ILE A 53 -17.82 -7.43 3.09
CA ILE A 53 -17.96 -6.06 3.59
C ILE A 53 -17.67 -6.00 5.10
N ALA A 54 -18.20 -6.92 5.90
CA ALA A 54 -17.98 -6.92 7.33
C ALA A 54 -16.53 -7.28 7.71
N GLY A 55 -15.93 -8.24 7.00
CA GLY A 55 -14.60 -8.78 7.31
C GLY A 55 -13.44 -7.97 6.74
N LEU A 56 -13.59 -7.48 5.50
CA LEU A 56 -12.56 -6.74 4.76
C LEU A 56 -12.88 -5.25 4.64
N GLY A 57 -14.15 -4.84 4.73
CA GLY A 57 -14.56 -3.44 4.55
C GLY A 57 -14.53 -2.99 3.08
N VAL A 58 -14.37 -3.91 2.14
CA VAL A 58 -14.41 -3.62 0.70
C VAL A 58 -15.87 -3.51 0.27
N ILE A 59 -16.23 -2.40 -0.37
CA ILE A 59 -17.55 -2.07 -0.89
C ILE A 59 -17.55 -2.17 -2.43
N SER A 60 -16.46 -1.72 -3.04
CA SER A 60 -16.22 -1.81 -4.48
C SER A 60 -14.73 -1.79 -4.79
N THR A 61 -14.38 -2.21 -6.00
CA THR A 61 -13.01 -2.29 -6.50
C THR A 61 -12.88 -1.46 -7.78
N SER A 62 -11.82 -0.66 -7.87
CA SER A 62 -11.37 0.00 -9.09
C SER A 62 -10.76 -1.04 -10.03
N VAL A 63 -11.16 -1.03 -11.30
CA VAL A 63 -10.74 -2.02 -12.30
C VAL A 63 -10.22 -1.32 -13.54
N ALA A 64 -9.07 -1.79 -14.05
CA ALA A 64 -8.52 -1.37 -15.32
C ALA A 64 -9.47 -1.71 -16.47
N GLY A 65 -9.75 -0.75 -17.34
CA GLY A 65 -10.29 -0.98 -18.66
C GLY A 65 -9.29 -1.71 -19.58
N ILE A 66 -9.79 -2.28 -20.67
CA ILE A 66 -8.96 -2.96 -21.68
C ILE A 66 -7.98 -1.95 -22.29
N GLY A 67 -6.67 -2.15 -22.10
CA GLY A 67 -5.63 -1.25 -22.58
C GLY A 67 -5.23 -0.16 -21.58
N GLU A 68 -5.85 -0.07 -20.40
CA GLU A 68 -5.26 0.69 -19.30
C GLU A 68 -4.10 -0.10 -18.68
N SER A 69 -3.02 0.59 -18.34
CA SER A 69 -1.85 -0.02 -17.68
C SER A 69 -1.31 0.91 -16.59
N VAL A 70 -0.40 0.38 -15.77
CA VAL A 70 0.31 1.17 -14.76
C VAL A 70 1.11 2.33 -15.37
N VAL A 71 1.53 2.23 -16.63
CA VAL A 71 2.21 3.32 -17.35
C VAL A 71 1.22 4.44 -17.68
N THR A 72 0.08 4.12 -18.30
CA THR A 72 -0.89 5.14 -18.74
C THR A 72 -1.59 5.78 -17.54
N SER A 73 -1.89 4.99 -16.51
CA SER A 73 -2.47 5.46 -15.26
C SER A 73 -1.51 6.38 -14.49
N GLY A 74 -0.23 5.98 -14.35
CA GLY A 74 0.78 6.80 -13.70
C GLY A 74 0.99 8.14 -14.41
N ALA A 75 1.05 8.12 -15.74
CA ALA A 75 1.18 9.33 -16.56
C ALA A 75 -0.03 10.27 -16.43
N LEU A 76 -1.25 9.72 -16.43
CA LEU A 76 -2.47 10.50 -16.21
C LEU A 76 -2.52 11.11 -14.81
N ALA A 77 -2.08 10.39 -13.77
CA ALA A 77 -2.02 10.92 -12.42
C ALA A 77 -1.07 12.14 -12.33
N ILE A 78 0.11 12.08 -12.96
CA ILE A 78 1.04 13.22 -13.06
C ILE A 78 0.36 14.41 -13.75
N VAL A 79 -0.25 14.21 -14.91
CA VAL A 79 -0.89 15.31 -15.66
C VAL A 79 -2.05 15.91 -14.86
N LYS A 80 -2.88 15.10 -14.22
CA LYS A 80 -3.98 15.57 -13.36
C LYS A 80 -3.46 16.34 -12.14
N LEU A 81 -2.33 15.93 -11.54
CA LEU A 81 -1.66 16.67 -10.47
C LEU A 81 -1.21 18.05 -10.97
N ILE A 82 -0.55 18.11 -12.13
CA ILE A 82 -0.10 19.38 -12.74
C ILE A 82 -1.28 20.31 -12.98
N LEU A 83 -2.35 19.82 -13.60
CA LEU A 83 -3.53 20.62 -13.93
C LEU A 83 -4.27 21.13 -12.69
N SER A 84 -4.41 20.29 -11.66
CA SER A 84 -5.17 20.64 -10.46
C SER A 84 -4.40 21.52 -9.47
N THR A 85 -3.08 21.39 -9.41
CA THR A 85 -2.22 22.23 -8.54
C THR A 85 -1.72 23.49 -9.25
N GLY A 86 -1.66 23.47 -10.58
CA GLY A 86 -1.05 24.53 -11.38
C GLY A 86 0.49 24.60 -11.24
N VAL A 87 1.13 23.55 -10.70
CA VAL A 87 2.59 23.50 -10.59
C VAL A 87 3.23 23.58 -11.98
N ASN A 88 4.30 24.36 -12.09
CA ASN A 88 5.06 24.45 -13.34
C ASN A 88 5.83 23.13 -13.56
N PRO A 89 5.59 22.39 -14.67
CA PRO A 89 6.30 21.14 -14.95
C PRO A 89 7.83 21.28 -15.02
N GLU A 90 8.33 22.47 -15.37
CA GLU A 90 9.77 22.75 -15.44
C GLU A 90 10.43 22.82 -14.05
N GLU A 91 9.66 23.06 -12.99
CA GLU A 91 10.14 23.05 -11.60
C GLU A 91 10.26 21.63 -11.03
N ILE A 92 9.68 20.62 -11.70
CA ILE A 92 9.76 19.22 -11.28
C ILE A 92 11.12 18.65 -11.72
N ARG A 93 12.04 18.50 -10.76
CA ARG A 93 13.41 18.03 -11.00
C ARG A 93 13.61 16.55 -10.66
N THR A 94 12.72 15.99 -9.85
CA THR A 94 12.75 14.58 -9.45
C THR A 94 11.38 13.94 -9.67
N ILE A 95 11.35 12.78 -10.34
CA ILE A 95 10.14 11.95 -10.44
C ILE A 95 10.49 10.54 -9.96
N ALA A 96 9.84 10.09 -8.89
CA ALA A 96 9.96 8.74 -8.38
C ALA A 96 8.68 7.97 -8.70
N VAL A 97 8.79 6.89 -9.45
CA VAL A 97 7.67 5.98 -9.75
C VAL A 97 7.84 4.72 -8.91
N ALA A 98 6.90 4.55 -7.98
CA ALA A 98 6.77 3.45 -7.05
C ALA A 98 5.76 2.43 -7.59
N THR A 99 6.19 1.20 -7.84
CA THR A 99 5.30 0.13 -8.31
C THR A 99 5.87 -1.23 -7.95
N GLU A 100 4.99 -2.19 -7.70
CA GLU A 100 5.33 -3.61 -7.64
C GLU A 100 4.70 -4.40 -8.80
N THR A 101 4.08 -3.70 -9.75
CA THR A 101 3.48 -4.28 -10.95
C THR A 101 4.55 -4.41 -12.04
N PRO A 102 4.97 -5.65 -12.38
CA PRO A 102 6.08 -5.84 -13.30
C PRO A 102 5.69 -5.42 -14.72
N THR A 103 6.46 -4.52 -15.33
CA THR A 103 6.41 -4.20 -16.77
C THR A 103 7.64 -4.68 -17.53
N GLY A 104 8.70 -5.03 -16.82
CA GLY A 104 9.98 -5.51 -17.34
C GLY A 104 10.96 -5.73 -16.18
N THR A 105 12.10 -6.37 -16.44
CA THR A 105 13.13 -6.65 -15.43
C THR A 105 14.28 -5.65 -15.42
N SER A 106 14.42 -4.83 -16.46
CA SER A 106 15.55 -3.90 -16.64
C SER A 106 15.13 -2.47 -16.96
N GLU A 107 14.13 -2.29 -17.84
CA GLU A 107 13.69 -0.96 -18.23
C GLU A 107 12.95 -0.26 -17.08
N SER A 108 13.38 0.95 -16.76
CA SER A 108 12.75 1.76 -15.72
C SER A 108 11.37 2.24 -16.18
N ILE A 109 10.32 1.77 -15.52
CA ILE A 109 8.94 2.22 -15.77
C ILE A 109 8.80 3.75 -15.59
N ALA A 110 9.66 4.38 -14.79
CA ALA A 110 9.67 5.82 -14.62
C ALA A 110 9.88 6.56 -15.95
N VAL A 111 10.76 6.04 -16.81
CA VAL A 111 11.02 6.61 -18.15
C VAL A 111 9.76 6.51 -19.01
N GLN A 112 9.08 5.37 -19.01
CA GLN A 112 7.86 5.18 -19.79
C GLN A 112 6.71 6.07 -19.30
N VAL A 113 6.57 6.21 -17.98
CA VAL A 113 5.54 7.06 -17.35
C VAL A 113 5.79 8.54 -17.69
N VAL A 114 7.02 9.01 -17.57
CA VAL A 114 7.37 10.41 -17.88
C VAL A 114 7.26 10.72 -19.37
N ASP A 115 7.71 9.81 -20.26
CA ASP A 115 7.50 9.94 -21.71
C ASP A 115 6.00 10.02 -22.02
N THR A 116 5.20 9.10 -21.48
CA THR A 116 3.75 9.08 -21.69
C THR A 116 3.08 10.34 -21.17
N ALA A 117 3.48 10.85 -20.00
CA ALA A 117 2.97 12.12 -19.45
C ALA A 117 3.30 13.30 -20.38
N ASN A 118 4.52 13.37 -20.90
CA ASN A 118 4.92 14.38 -21.87
C ASN A 118 4.15 14.27 -23.18
N ARG A 119 3.87 13.06 -23.67
CA ARG A 119 3.03 12.86 -24.87
C ARG A 119 1.59 13.32 -24.66
N ILE A 120 1.04 13.13 -23.46
CA ILE A 120 -0.27 13.68 -23.08
C ILE A 120 -0.22 15.21 -23.06
N ILE A 121 0.81 15.80 -22.44
CA ILE A 121 1.03 17.26 -22.43
C ILE A 121 1.14 17.80 -23.86
N ASP A 122 1.89 17.14 -24.73
CA ASP A 122 2.05 17.54 -26.14
C ASP A 122 0.71 17.50 -26.89
N ALA A 123 -0.13 16.49 -26.61
CA ALA A 123 -1.49 16.41 -27.17
C ALA A 123 -2.41 17.54 -26.66
N LEU A 124 -2.31 17.91 -25.39
CA LEU A 124 -3.00 19.07 -24.83
C LEU A 124 -2.48 20.38 -25.47
N ASN A 125 -1.17 20.52 -25.65
CA ASN A 125 -0.56 21.72 -26.24
C ASN A 125 -0.94 21.94 -27.70
N LYS A 126 -1.13 20.88 -28.48
CA LYS A 126 -1.73 20.96 -29.83
C LYS A 126 -3.14 21.58 -29.83
N ASN A 127 -3.81 21.59 -28.67
CA ASN A 127 -5.12 22.21 -28.46
C ASN A 127 -5.04 23.55 -27.68
N GLY A 128 -3.85 24.14 -27.53
CA GLY A 128 -3.69 25.52 -27.08
C GLY A 128 -3.50 25.76 -25.57
N TYR A 129 -3.38 24.72 -24.73
CA TYR A 129 -3.27 24.90 -23.27
C TYR A 129 -1.91 25.46 -22.81
N GLY A 130 -0.84 25.26 -23.58
CA GLY A 130 0.50 25.80 -23.30
C GLY A 130 1.04 25.40 -21.93
N ILE A 131 1.00 24.10 -21.62
CA ILE A 131 1.53 23.45 -20.43
C ILE A 131 3.03 23.13 -20.68
N GLY A 132 3.90 23.45 -19.73
CA GLY A 132 5.33 23.11 -19.82
C GLY A 132 5.56 21.59 -19.91
N ARG A 133 6.70 21.15 -20.46
CA ARG A 133 7.07 19.73 -20.48
C ARG A 133 7.80 19.36 -19.20
N LEU A 134 7.65 18.11 -18.77
CA LEU A 134 8.44 17.54 -17.69
C LEU A 134 9.87 17.29 -18.18
N ALA A 135 10.84 17.82 -17.47
CA ALA A 135 12.27 17.61 -17.72
C ALA A 135 13.02 17.31 -16.40
N PRO A 136 12.68 16.20 -15.73
CA PRO A 136 13.32 15.83 -14.47
C PRO A 136 14.81 15.55 -14.68
N SER A 137 15.64 15.99 -13.74
CA SER A 137 17.06 15.61 -13.67
C SER A 137 17.25 14.19 -13.12
N VAL A 138 16.31 13.73 -12.31
CA VAL A 138 16.32 12.42 -11.67
C VAL A 138 14.99 11.72 -11.93
N GLN A 139 15.05 10.52 -12.47
CA GLN A 139 13.92 9.61 -12.63
C GLN A 139 14.25 8.29 -11.94
N LEU A 140 13.41 7.87 -10.98
CA LEU A 140 13.63 6.67 -10.18
C LEU A 140 12.47 5.71 -10.37
N HIS A 141 12.78 4.43 -10.58
CA HIS A 141 11.83 3.34 -10.36
C HIS A 141 12.18 2.73 -9.00
N ILE A 142 11.21 2.72 -8.09
CA ILE A 142 11.37 2.16 -6.74
C ILE A 142 10.41 0.97 -6.63
N GLN A 143 10.95 -0.17 -6.25
CA GLN A 143 10.20 -1.40 -6.06
C GLN A 143 10.59 -2.03 -4.72
N ASP A 144 9.69 -1.89 -3.76
CA ASP A 144 9.68 -2.56 -2.46
C ASP A 144 8.22 -2.85 -2.05
N ALA A 145 7.60 -3.78 -2.78
CA ALA A 145 6.18 -4.10 -2.66
C ALA A 145 5.31 -2.83 -2.53
N CYS A 146 4.40 -2.81 -1.56
CA CYS A 146 3.54 -1.66 -1.26
C CYS A 146 4.25 -0.52 -0.48
N ALA A 147 5.47 -0.72 0.02
CA ALA A 147 6.24 0.30 0.75
C ALA A 147 6.96 1.30 -0.17
N SER A 148 7.11 0.97 -1.47
CA SER A 148 7.83 1.75 -2.48
C SER A 148 7.60 3.28 -2.47
N MET A 149 6.36 3.75 -2.24
CA MET A 149 6.06 5.19 -2.14
C MET A 149 6.59 5.79 -0.82
N GLY A 150 6.53 5.01 0.26
CA GLY A 150 7.10 5.34 1.56
C GLY A 150 8.60 5.50 1.48
N ASP A 151 9.31 4.57 0.85
CA ASP A 151 10.77 4.64 0.68
C ASP A 151 11.22 5.95 0.02
N ALA A 152 10.51 6.35 -1.04
CA ALA A 152 10.75 7.62 -1.73
C ALA A 152 10.52 8.82 -0.79
N LEU A 153 9.41 8.79 -0.03
CA LEU A 153 9.03 9.85 0.87
C LEU A 153 9.97 9.96 2.09
N SER A 154 10.37 8.83 2.69
CA SER A 154 11.37 8.68 3.74
C SER A 154 12.70 9.26 3.28
N SER A 155 13.16 8.86 2.09
CA SER A 155 14.39 9.39 1.52
C SER A 155 14.34 10.91 1.35
N PHE A 156 13.23 11.46 0.85
CA PHE A 156 13.08 12.90 0.67
C PHE A 156 12.92 13.66 1.99
N ALA A 157 12.27 13.08 2.99
CA ALA A 157 12.13 13.65 4.33
C ALA A 157 13.49 13.80 5.02
N VAL A 158 14.32 12.75 4.95
CA VAL A 158 15.65 12.71 5.57
C VAL A 158 16.67 13.54 4.78
N ASN A 159 16.68 13.43 3.45
CA ASN A 159 17.75 13.98 2.63
C ASN A 159 17.41 15.33 1.98
N GLY A 160 16.13 15.65 1.79
CA GLY A 160 15.67 16.74 0.93
C GLY A 160 15.68 16.37 -0.55
N LEU A 161 15.29 17.32 -1.42
CA LEU A 161 15.07 17.06 -2.86
C LEU A 161 16.26 17.35 -3.79
N GLY A 162 17.38 17.87 -3.27
CA GLY A 162 18.55 18.25 -4.08
C GLY A 162 18.34 19.43 -5.05
N GLY A 163 17.12 19.97 -5.15
CA GLY A 163 16.76 21.14 -5.94
C GLY A 163 15.41 20.99 -6.65
N GLY A 164 14.64 22.07 -6.77
CA GLY A 164 13.30 22.05 -7.36
C GLY A 164 12.28 21.23 -6.56
N LYS A 165 11.22 20.79 -7.24
CA LYS A 165 10.12 19.99 -6.68
C LYS A 165 10.21 18.54 -7.14
N ALA A 166 9.53 17.65 -6.42
CA ALA A 166 9.44 16.25 -6.76
C ALA A 166 8.00 15.79 -6.93
N ILE A 167 7.80 14.79 -7.80
CA ILE A 167 6.54 14.03 -7.86
C ILE A 167 6.85 12.57 -7.52
N ILE A 168 6.14 12.02 -6.54
CA ILE A 168 6.13 10.58 -6.26
C ILE A 168 4.85 10.00 -6.84
N VAL A 169 4.96 8.95 -7.65
CA VAL A 169 3.81 8.27 -8.28
C VAL A 169 3.75 6.84 -7.81
N GLY A 170 2.70 6.48 -7.08
CA GLY A 170 2.35 5.08 -6.86
C GLY A 170 1.45 4.64 -8.00
N THR A 171 1.77 3.54 -8.67
CA THR A 171 0.96 3.02 -9.79
C THR A 171 0.95 1.50 -9.78
N ASP A 172 -0.22 0.88 -9.67
CA ASP A 172 -0.29 -0.57 -9.55
C ASP A 172 -1.60 -1.17 -10.11
N ASP A 173 -1.48 -2.45 -10.47
CA ASP A 173 -2.59 -3.33 -10.83
C ASP A 173 -2.59 -4.55 -9.89
N ALA A 174 -3.26 -4.40 -8.76
CA ALA A 174 -3.34 -5.42 -7.71
C ALA A 174 -4.27 -6.57 -8.13
N LYS A 175 -3.67 -7.58 -8.76
CA LYS A 175 -4.35 -8.77 -9.27
C LYS A 175 -3.97 -10.03 -8.48
N TYR A 176 -4.96 -10.68 -7.87
CA TYR A 176 -4.80 -11.97 -7.20
C TYR A 176 -5.32 -13.12 -8.05
N LYS A 177 -5.24 -14.36 -7.57
CA LYS A 177 -5.80 -15.51 -8.30
C LYS A 177 -7.30 -15.34 -8.48
N PHE A 178 -7.76 -15.33 -9.74
CA PHE A 178 -9.17 -15.15 -10.07
C PHE A 178 -10.06 -16.21 -9.38
N ARG A 179 -11.25 -15.79 -8.94
CA ARG A 179 -12.23 -16.62 -8.21
C ARG A 179 -11.73 -17.16 -6.87
N THR A 180 -10.94 -16.37 -6.15
CA THR A 180 -10.48 -16.72 -4.79
C THR A 180 -10.75 -15.58 -3.82
N GLY A 181 -10.84 -15.87 -2.53
CA GLY A 181 -11.05 -14.84 -1.49
C GLY A 181 -10.10 -13.63 -1.59
N PRO A 182 -8.78 -13.81 -1.83
CA PRO A 182 -7.85 -12.70 -2.06
C PRO A 182 -8.21 -11.77 -3.22
N ASP A 183 -8.92 -12.26 -4.26
CA ASP A 183 -9.33 -11.44 -5.41
C ASP A 183 -10.20 -10.26 -4.99
N GLU A 184 -10.99 -10.42 -3.91
CA GLU A 184 -11.82 -9.35 -3.34
C GLU A 184 -11.03 -8.11 -2.93
N THR A 185 -9.75 -8.26 -2.57
CA THR A 185 -8.90 -7.15 -2.11
C THR A 185 -8.18 -6.39 -3.21
N GLY A 186 -8.20 -6.88 -4.46
CA GLY A 186 -7.52 -6.24 -5.58
C GLY A 186 -8.01 -4.81 -5.91
N GLY A 187 -7.33 -4.15 -6.83
CA GLY A 187 -7.62 -2.79 -7.26
C GLY A 187 -6.66 -2.33 -8.35
N PHE A 188 -7.03 -1.28 -9.07
CA PHE A 188 -6.19 -0.68 -10.11
C PHE A 188 -6.23 0.84 -10.04
N GLY A 189 -5.08 1.48 -10.16
CA GLY A 189 -4.99 2.93 -10.24
C GLY A 189 -3.63 3.46 -9.84
N SER A 190 -3.54 4.79 -9.88
CA SER A 190 -2.35 5.54 -9.53
C SER A 190 -2.67 6.74 -8.66
N ALA A 191 -1.70 7.15 -7.85
CA ALA A 191 -1.70 8.42 -7.14
C ALA A 191 -0.38 9.16 -7.40
N ALA A 192 -0.45 10.44 -7.71
CA ALA A 192 0.70 11.32 -7.86
C ALA A 192 0.71 12.36 -6.74
N MET A 193 1.80 12.39 -5.97
CA MET A 193 2.00 13.25 -4.81
C MET A 193 3.04 14.32 -5.14
N LEU A 194 2.69 15.60 -4.96
CA LEU A 194 3.60 16.72 -5.10
C LEU A 194 4.36 16.94 -3.79
N VAL A 195 5.69 16.98 -3.87
CA VAL A 195 6.58 17.22 -2.74
C VAL A 195 7.44 18.45 -3.04
N GLU A 196 7.43 19.42 -2.12
CA GLU A 196 8.18 20.67 -2.24
C GLU A 196 9.21 20.81 -1.12
N PRO A 197 10.31 21.56 -1.34
CA PRO A 197 11.20 21.96 -0.26
C PRO A 197 10.42 22.71 0.82
N ALA A 198 10.64 22.35 2.10
CA ALA A 198 9.89 22.92 3.21
C ALA A 198 10.06 24.44 3.32
N ASP A 199 11.23 24.98 2.96
CA ASP A 199 11.51 26.43 2.97
C ASP A 199 10.74 27.21 1.88
N LYS A 200 10.25 26.51 0.84
CA LYS A 200 9.43 27.09 -0.23
C LYS A 200 7.94 26.84 -0.05
N ALA A 201 7.56 25.75 0.62
CA ALA A 201 6.17 25.43 0.88
C ALA A 201 5.50 26.49 1.79
N ARG A 202 4.25 26.86 1.45
CA ARG A 202 3.42 27.80 2.23
C ARG A 202 2.23 27.14 2.92
N ALA A 203 1.95 25.90 2.54
CA ALA A 203 0.92 25.04 3.07
C ALA A 203 1.30 23.60 2.70
N GLY A 204 0.87 22.64 3.49
CA GLY A 204 1.17 21.24 3.24
C GLY A 204 1.28 20.42 4.51
N ILE A 205 1.67 19.17 4.33
CA ILE A 205 2.04 18.28 5.43
C ILE A 205 3.57 18.30 5.49
N PHE A 206 4.11 19.02 6.46
CA PHE A 206 5.55 19.20 6.65
C PHE A 206 6.13 17.97 7.33
N LEU A 207 7.03 17.26 6.67
CA LEU A 207 7.52 15.96 7.12
C LEU A 207 8.72 16.12 8.06
N SER A 208 8.71 15.40 9.18
CA SER A 208 9.87 15.28 10.06
C SER A 208 10.96 14.45 9.38
N ASP A 209 12.22 14.78 9.64
CA ASP A 209 13.36 13.96 9.24
C ASP A 209 13.59 12.72 10.14
N LYS A 210 12.78 12.52 11.20
CA LYS A 210 12.79 11.32 12.03
C LYS A 210 11.87 10.26 11.42
N VAL A 211 12.47 9.19 10.92
CA VAL A 211 11.77 8.05 10.32
C VAL A 211 12.02 6.81 11.16
N GLY A 212 10.96 6.06 11.46
CA GLY A 212 11.07 4.70 11.99
C GLY A 212 11.05 3.71 10.86
N HIS A 213 12.05 2.83 10.81
CA HIS A 213 12.18 1.81 9.78
C HIS A 213 12.28 0.43 10.44
N TYR A 214 11.66 -0.56 9.84
CA TYR A 214 11.85 -1.96 10.19
C TYR A 214 11.78 -2.83 8.94
N SER A 215 12.73 -3.74 8.76
CA SER A 215 12.75 -4.69 7.65
C SER A 215 13.27 -6.04 8.10
N SER A 216 12.71 -7.09 7.52
CA SER A 216 13.14 -8.46 7.75
C SER A 216 12.63 -9.37 6.64
N TYR A 217 13.44 -10.33 6.19
CA TYR A 217 12.99 -11.25 5.15
C TYR A 217 11.84 -12.17 5.63
N ARG A 218 10.69 -12.12 4.94
CA ARG A 218 9.46 -12.88 5.18
C ARG A 218 8.79 -13.29 3.86
N PRO A 219 8.45 -14.58 3.65
CA PRO A 219 7.75 -15.03 2.45
C PRO A 219 6.22 -14.88 2.61
N ASP A 220 5.72 -13.72 3.05
CA ASP A 220 4.30 -13.52 3.32
C ASP A 220 3.47 -13.25 2.05
N PHE A 221 4.05 -12.51 1.10
CA PHE A 221 3.52 -12.30 -0.23
C PHE A 221 4.66 -12.20 -1.23
N LEU A 222 4.56 -12.92 -2.36
CA LEU A 222 5.62 -12.95 -3.37
C LEU A 222 5.10 -13.22 -4.78
N LYS A 223 5.78 -12.65 -5.77
CA LYS A 223 5.59 -12.92 -7.21
C LYS A 223 6.82 -13.68 -7.73
N PRO A 224 6.85 -15.02 -7.63
CA PRO A 224 8.04 -15.78 -8.01
C PRO A 224 8.33 -15.65 -9.50
N VAL A 225 9.62 -15.57 -9.82
CA VAL A 225 10.15 -15.72 -11.18
C VAL A 225 10.50 -17.19 -11.38
N PHE A 226 10.00 -17.78 -12.45
CA PHE A 226 10.31 -19.14 -12.86
C PHE A 226 11.29 -19.08 -14.03
N SER A 227 12.54 -19.48 -13.78
CA SER A 227 13.51 -19.79 -14.81
C SER A 227 13.50 -21.30 -15.07
N ASP A 228 13.38 -21.71 -16.32
CA ASP A 228 13.67 -23.10 -16.70
C ASP A 228 15.10 -23.17 -17.21
N GLU A 229 16.06 -23.34 -16.29
CA GLU A 229 17.49 -23.52 -16.61
C GLU A 229 17.75 -24.72 -17.55
N ARG A 230 16.73 -25.56 -17.78
CA ARG A 230 16.81 -26.73 -18.69
C ARG A 230 16.32 -26.41 -20.11
N ASN A 231 15.83 -25.19 -20.37
CA ASN A 231 15.33 -24.78 -21.67
C ASN A 231 16.16 -23.62 -22.23
N ASP A 232 16.89 -23.87 -23.32
CA ASP A 232 17.74 -22.91 -24.04
C ASP A 232 16.97 -21.73 -24.66
N SER A 233 15.65 -21.64 -24.46
CA SER A 233 14.81 -20.51 -24.90
C SER A 233 15.25 -19.15 -24.36
N GLY A 234 15.96 -19.11 -23.21
CA GLY A 234 16.31 -17.87 -22.52
C GLY A 234 15.10 -17.12 -21.94
N LEU A 235 13.94 -17.76 -21.81
CA LEU A 235 12.72 -17.17 -21.27
C LEU A 235 12.57 -17.43 -19.77
N GLU A 236 12.34 -16.37 -19.01
CA GLU A 236 11.86 -16.42 -17.63
C GLU A 236 10.39 -16.00 -17.56
N PHE A 237 9.62 -16.66 -16.71
CA PHE A 237 8.20 -16.39 -16.53
C PHE A 237 7.95 -15.83 -15.13
N VAL A 238 7.39 -14.63 -15.05
CA VAL A 238 6.93 -14.07 -13.77
C VAL A 238 5.53 -14.60 -13.47
N ALA A 239 5.30 -15.04 -12.24
CA ALA A 239 3.97 -15.45 -11.79
C ALA A 239 2.96 -14.31 -11.99
N ARG A 240 1.92 -14.56 -12.80
CA ARG A 240 0.83 -13.59 -13.07
C ARG A 240 0.13 -13.12 -11.79
N TYR A 241 -0.03 -14.01 -10.81
CA TYR A 241 -0.69 -13.71 -9.54
C TYR A 241 0.25 -14.01 -8.37
N PRO A 242 0.28 -13.15 -7.34
CA PRO A 242 1.13 -13.37 -6.17
C PRO A 242 0.70 -14.62 -5.40
N ILE A 243 1.65 -15.27 -4.74
CA ILE A 243 1.41 -16.21 -3.64
C ILE A 243 1.20 -15.35 -2.39
N VAL A 244 0.13 -15.60 -1.64
CA VAL A 244 -0.21 -14.85 -0.43
C VAL A 244 -0.68 -15.81 0.66
N PHE A 245 -0.15 -15.65 1.86
CA PHE A 245 -0.56 -16.43 3.04
C PHE A 245 -1.35 -15.53 3.98
N GLY A 246 -2.63 -15.33 3.69
CA GLY A 246 -3.43 -14.22 4.26
C GLY A 246 -3.35 -14.03 5.77
N ASP A 247 -3.45 -15.10 6.56
CA ASP A 247 -3.29 -14.98 8.02
C ASP A 247 -1.87 -14.53 8.37
N TYR A 248 -0.85 -15.21 7.88
CA TYR A 248 0.55 -14.85 8.08
C TYR A 248 0.88 -13.42 7.63
N SER A 249 0.43 -12.98 6.46
CA SER A 249 0.61 -11.60 5.98
C SER A 249 -0.02 -10.56 6.90
N ASN A 250 -1.19 -10.84 7.51
CA ASN A 250 -1.80 -9.93 8.47
C ASN A 250 -0.94 -9.80 9.75
N TYR A 251 -0.34 -10.90 10.20
CA TYR A 251 0.55 -10.92 11.37
C TYR A 251 1.86 -10.18 11.09
N ILE A 252 2.49 -10.42 9.94
CA ILE A 252 3.71 -9.71 9.53
C ILE A 252 3.43 -8.21 9.37
N TYR A 253 2.33 -7.83 8.71
CA TYR A 253 1.91 -6.44 8.62
C TYR A 253 1.80 -5.79 10.01
N ALA A 254 1.10 -6.44 10.95
CA ALA A 254 0.87 -5.87 12.27
C ALA A 254 2.17 -5.72 13.08
N PHE A 255 3.04 -6.74 13.00
CA PHE A 255 4.31 -6.75 13.70
C PHE A 255 5.29 -5.71 13.14
N ASP A 256 5.51 -5.71 11.83
CA ASP A 256 6.49 -4.82 11.18
C ASP A 256 6.07 -3.35 11.30
N SER A 257 4.77 -3.07 11.13
CA SER A 257 4.23 -1.70 11.29
C SER A 257 4.35 -1.21 12.74
N TYR A 258 4.12 -2.09 13.72
CA TYR A 258 4.37 -1.77 15.12
C TYR A 258 5.86 -1.53 15.41
N MET A 259 6.76 -2.37 14.87
CA MET A 259 8.21 -2.20 15.06
C MET A 259 8.72 -0.90 14.43
N ALA A 260 8.24 -0.55 13.24
CA ALA A 260 8.55 0.72 12.60
C ALA A 260 7.98 1.91 13.41
N LEU A 261 6.75 1.81 13.93
CA LEU A 261 6.16 2.81 14.82
C LEU A 261 6.97 2.97 16.11
N LYS A 262 7.44 1.87 16.70
CA LYS A 262 8.30 1.89 17.89
C LYS A 262 9.62 2.60 17.59
N ASN A 263 10.28 2.24 16.49
CA ASN A 263 11.54 2.88 16.08
C ASN A 263 11.36 4.38 15.81
N TRP A 264 10.22 4.78 15.22
CA TRP A 264 9.85 6.19 15.07
C TRP A 264 9.63 6.88 16.43
N ALA A 265 8.88 6.24 17.34
CA ALA A 265 8.57 6.78 18.66
C ALA A 265 9.83 6.97 19.52
N ASP A 266 10.79 6.06 19.39
CA ASP A 266 12.12 6.14 20.01
C ASP A 266 12.93 7.30 19.39
N ALA A 267 12.91 7.44 18.06
CA ALA A 267 13.62 8.51 17.34
C ALA A 267 13.12 9.93 17.67
N VAL A 268 11.83 10.08 18.01
CA VAL A 268 11.24 11.36 18.46
C VAL A 268 11.16 11.49 19.99
N GLY A 269 11.65 10.50 20.75
CA GLY A 269 11.81 10.56 22.19
C GLY A 269 10.52 10.49 23.03
N ILE A 270 9.45 9.85 22.54
CA ILE A 270 8.16 9.77 23.26
C ILE A 270 7.82 8.36 23.81
N GLY A 271 8.33 7.29 23.18
CA GLY A 271 7.96 5.91 23.51
C GLY A 271 6.47 5.57 23.29
N ILE A 272 6.10 4.29 23.40
CA ILE A 272 4.72 3.79 23.23
C ILE A 272 4.15 3.34 24.59
N ASN A 273 4.01 4.28 25.53
CA ASN A 273 3.72 3.93 26.93
C ASN A 273 2.28 4.24 27.39
N GLY A 274 1.52 5.05 26.66
CA GLY A 274 0.23 5.56 27.11
C GLY A 274 -0.55 6.23 25.98
N LEU A 275 -1.86 6.41 26.16
CA LEU A 275 -2.72 7.02 25.13
C LEU A 275 -2.31 8.46 24.78
N SER A 276 -1.61 9.16 25.65
CA SER A 276 -1.12 10.52 25.38
C SER A 276 -0.18 10.60 24.17
N MET A 277 0.46 9.49 23.76
CA MET A 277 1.25 9.48 22.52
C MET A 277 0.38 9.70 21.26
N LEU A 278 -0.93 9.46 21.38
CA LEU A 278 -1.94 9.60 20.32
C LEU A 278 -2.67 10.95 20.41
N ASP A 279 -2.34 11.83 21.37
CA ASP A 279 -2.94 13.15 21.48
C ASP A 279 -2.63 13.99 20.23
N SER A 280 -3.64 14.71 19.72
CA SER A 280 -3.55 15.50 18.48
C SER A 280 -2.92 14.73 17.30
N THR A 281 -3.11 13.41 17.29
CA THR A 281 -2.55 12.51 16.28
C THR A 281 -3.61 12.03 15.31
N LEU A 282 -3.25 11.97 14.04
CA LEU A 282 -4.02 11.34 12.98
C LEU A 282 -3.20 10.19 12.40
N VAL A 283 -3.82 9.06 12.05
CA VAL A 283 -3.12 7.91 11.47
C VAL A 283 -3.61 7.64 10.04
N VAL A 284 -2.66 7.55 9.11
CA VAL A 284 -2.86 7.03 7.76
C VAL A 284 -1.87 5.90 7.53
N ALA A 285 -2.38 4.66 7.44
CA ALA A 285 -1.57 3.48 7.19
C ALA A 285 -1.70 2.99 5.73
N HIS A 286 -0.88 2.02 5.32
CA HIS A 286 -1.12 1.21 4.13
C HIS A 286 -2.43 0.43 4.29
N ILE A 287 -3.31 0.41 3.29
CA ILE A 287 -4.67 -0.14 3.42
C ILE A 287 -4.86 -1.25 2.39
N PRO A 288 -4.39 -2.50 2.66
CA PRO A 288 -4.61 -3.62 1.74
C PRO A 288 -6.11 -4.00 1.67
N TYR A 289 -6.85 -3.70 2.73
CA TYR A 289 -8.32 -3.70 2.77
C TYR A 289 -8.77 -2.81 3.94
N ALA A 290 -9.97 -2.23 3.86
CA ALA A 290 -10.43 -1.16 4.75
C ALA A 290 -10.53 -1.56 6.24
N LYS A 291 -10.63 -2.85 6.57
CA LYS A 291 -10.58 -3.34 7.96
C LYS A 291 -9.16 -3.53 8.52
N MET A 292 -8.11 -3.47 7.71
CA MET A 292 -6.76 -3.75 8.19
C MET A 292 -6.25 -2.71 9.22
N PRO A 293 -6.37 -1.40 9.00
CA PRO A 293 -5.91 -0.41 9.99
C PRO A 293 -6.65 -0.52 11.34
N GLU A 294 -7.93 -0.92 11.32
CA GLU A 294 -8.70 -1.17 12.55
C GLU A 294 -8.15 -2.37 13.34
N LYS A 295 -7.75 -3.44 12.64
CA LYS A 295 -7.14 -4.63 13.26
C LYS A 295 -5.78 -4.32 13.85
N GLU A 296 -4.97 -3.54 13.13
CA GLU A 296 -3.65 -3.10 13.59
C GLU A 296 -3.74 -2.19 14.82
N LEU A 297 -4.63 -1.19 14.78
CA LEU A 297 -4.84 -0.28 15.91
C LEU A 297 -5.22 -1.06 17.18
N ALA A 298 -5.94 -2.18 17.06
CA ALA A 298 -6.26 -3.01 18.22
C ALA A 298 -5.02 -3.63 18.87
N TYR A 299 -4.01 -4.04 18.09
CA TYR A 299 -2.74 -4.48 18.66
C TYR A 299 -1.99 -3.35 19.36
N LEU A 300 -1.96 -2.15 18.78
CA LEU A 300 -1.36 -0.97 19.43
C LEU A 300 -2.08 -0.63 20.75
N VAL A 301 -3.41 -0.67 20.77
CA VAL A 301 -4.19 -0.42 21.98
C VAL A 301 -3.94 -1.51 23.03
N ARG A 302 -3.84 -2.78 22.63
CA ARG A 302 -3.46 -3.89 23.54
C ARG A 302 -2.06 -3.68 24.11
N HIS A 303 -1.09 -3.26 23.28
CA HIS A 303 0.25 -2.89 23.73
C HIS A 303 0.17 -1.83 24.84
N ILE A 304 -0.48 -0.70 24.55
CA ILE A 304 -0.58 0.44 25.48
C ILE A 304 -1.29 0.02 26.78
N ALA A 305 -2.36 -0.78 26.69
CA ALA A 305 -3.11 -1.25 27.84
C ALA A 305 -2.27 -2.06 28.84
N ARG A 306 -1.17 -2.71 28.43
CA ARG A 306 -0.29 -3.41 29.39
C ARG A 306 0.41 -2.44 30.34
N ASN A 307 0.70 -1.23 29.86
CA ASN A 307 1.36 -0.17 30.64
C ASN A 307 0.34 0.79 31.29
N ASP A 308 -0.91 0.77 30.83
CA ASP A 308 -2.02 1.57 31.35
C ASP A 308 -3.11 0.68 31.99
N GLY A 309 -3.02 0.50 33.31
CA GLY A 309 -3.96 -0.33 34.07
C GLY A 309 -5.42 0.15 34.01
N ALA A 310 -5.65 1.46 33.82
CA ALA A 310 -7.01 2.00 33.70
C ALA A 310 -7.62 1.66 32.34
N LEU A 311 -6.84 1.83 31.26
CA LEU A 311 -7.25 1.42 29.92
C LEU A 311 -7.52 -0.09 29.85
N ARG A 312 -6.63 -0.90 30.42
CA ARG A 312 -6.80 -2.36 30.49
C ARG A 312 -8.08 -2.76 31.22
N ALA A 313 -8.34 -2.18 32.39
CA ALA A 313 -9.53 -2.46 33.16
C ALA A 313 -10.81 -2.06 32.41
N ALA A 314 -10.81 -0.90 31.74
CA ALA A 314 -11.93 -0.43 30.93
C ALA A 314 -12.25 -1.40 29.79
N ILE A 315 -11.27 -1.74 28.95
CA ILE A 315 -11.46 -2.68 27.83
C ILE A 315 -11.91 -4.04 28.34
N ARG A 316 -11.24 -4.59 29.37
CA ARG A 316 -11.59 -5.90 29.94
C ARG A 316 -13.03 -5.96 30.42
N ASN A 317 -13.50 -4.92 31.11
CA ASN A 317 -14.90 -4.84 31.57
C ASN A 317 -15.87 -4.76 30.39
N GLU A 318 -15.56 -3.97 29.36
CA GLU A 318 -16.39 -3.79 28.17
C GLU A 318 -16.52 -5.05 27.30
N ILE A 319 -15.53 -5.95 27.36
CA ILE A 319 -15.54 -7.23 26.62
C ILE A 319 -15.98 -8.44 27.48
N GLY A 320 -16.56 -8.19 28.66
CA GLY A 320 -17.13 -9.25 29.51
C GLY A 320 -16.11 -10.02 30.33
N GLY A 321 -14.98 -9.40 30.70
CA GLY A 321 -13.97 -10.00 31.56
C GLY A 321 -13.06 -11.00 30.85
N GLN A 322 -13.11 -11.07 29.52
CA GLN A 322 -12.23 -11.94 28.72
C GLN A 322 -10.78 -11.52 28.90
N ASP A 323 -9.92 -12.50 29.15
CA ASP A 323 -8.48 -12.31 29.22
C ASP A 323 -7.84 -12.59 27.86
N GLU A 324 -6.71 -11.92 27.63
CA GLU A 324 -5.90 -12.11 26.43
C GLU A 324 -5.29 -13.51 26.43
N TYR A 325 -5.33 -14.17 25.27
CA TYR A 325 -4.75 -15.50 25.10
C TYR A 325 -3.37 -15.39 24.47
N PHE A 326 -2.41 -16.12 25.02
CA PHE A 326 -1.04 -16.21 24.51
C PHE A 326 -0.64 -17.66 24.23
N LEU A 327 0.32 -17.85 23.33
CA LEU A 327 1.05 -19.10 23.18
C LEU A 327 1.78 -19.49 24.48
N ASP A 328 1.95 -20.79 24.70
CA ASP A 328 2.63 -21.30 25.91
C ASP A 328 4.08 -20.79 26.01
N GLY A 329 4.37 -20.07 27.10
CA GLY A 329 5.69 -19.47 27.36
C GLY A 329 5.79 -17.99 26.98
N PHE A 330 4.74 -17.40 26.41
CA PHE A 330 4.69 -15.98 26.06
C PHE A 330 3.83 -15.19 27.07
N GLY A 331 4.14 -13.91 27.22
CA GLY A 331 3.39 -12.98 28.06
C GLY A 331 3.15 -11.62 27.43
N ASP A 332 3.57 -11.46 26.17
CA ASP A 332 3.41 -10.24 25.41
C ASP A 332 3.28 -10.48 23.91
N ILE A 333 2.59 -9.54 23.26
CA ILE A 333 2.30 -9.56 21.82
C ILE A 333 3.60 -9.45 21.02
N GLU A 334 4.60 -8.68 21.44
CA GLU A 334 5.79 -8.44 20.62
C GLU A 334 6.62 -9.72 20.43
N THR A 335 6.93 -10.42 21.53
CA THR A 335 7.68 -11.67 21.49
C THR A 335 6.88 -12.77 20.83
N GLU A 336 5.56 -12.80 21.03
CA GLU A 336 4.66 -13.77 20.42
C GLU A 336 4.52 -13.58 18.90
N LEU A 337 4.24 -12.36 18.42
CA LEU A 337 4.17 -12.09 16.99
C LEU A 337 5.54 -12.30 16.33
N SER A 338 6.64 -12.01 17.03
CA SER A 338 8.00 -12.35 16.57
C SER A 338 8.19 -13.87 16.42
N PHE A 339 7.69 -14.67 17.36
CA PHE A 339 7.70 -16.14 17.23
C PHE A 339 6.87 -16.62 16.05
N VAL A 340 5.61 -16.15 15.92
CA VAL A 340 4.71 -16.50 14.81
C VAL A 340 5.33 -16.11 13.48
N SER A 341 5.99 -14.95 13.44
CA SER A 341 6.74 -14.45 12.30
C SER A 341 7.91 -15.38 11.92
N ASP A 342 8.78 -15.72 12.87
CA ASP A 342 9.96 -16.55 12.60
C ASP A 342 9.57 -17.99 12.24
N PHE A 343 8.60 -18.59 12.93
CA PHE A 343 8.11 -19.92 12.61
C PHE A 343 7.41 -19.94 11.26
N GLY A 344 6.62 -18.91 10.94
CA GLY A 344 5.98 -18.77 9.65
C GLY A 344 7.00 -18.68 8.51
N LYS A 345 8.14 -18.01 8.69
CA LYS A 345 9.24 -18.02 7.70
C LYS A 345 9.72 -19.44 7.41
N ILE A 346 9.94 -20.26 8.45
CA ILE A 346 10.33 -21.68 8.29
C ILE A 346 9.22 -22.46 7.58
N TYR A 347 7.99 -22.35 8.05
CA TYR A 347 6.88 -23.14 7.51
C TYR A 347 6.53 -22.75 6.07
N TYR A 348 6.28 -21.47 5.78
CA TYR A 348 5.84 -21.03 4.47
C TYR A 348 6.95 -21.14 3.42
N GLY A 349 8.21 -20.95 3.80
CA GLY A 349 9.37 -21.17 2.92
C GLY A 349 9.53 -22.62 2.49
N ASN A 350 9.32 -23.57 3.40
CA ASN A 350 9.58 -25.00 3.14
C ASN A 350 8.33 -25.80 2.74
N VAL A 351 7.13 -25.36 3.15
CA VAL A 351 5.86 -26.07 2.96
C VAL A 351 4.86 -25.23 2.20
N GLY A 352 4.65 -23.98 2.63
CA GLY A 352 3.60 -23.10 2.08
C GLY A 352 3.74 -22.82 0.58
N ILE A 353 4.91 -22.38 0.14
CA ILE A 353 5.16 -22.04 -1.28
C ILE A 353 5.00 -23.26 -2.19
N PRO A 354 5.67 -24.41 -1.93
CA PRO A 354 5.47 -25.62 -2.74
C PRO A 354 4.00 -26.06 -2.81
N MET A 355 3.29 -26.02 -1.68
CA MET A 355 1.87 -26.40 -1.61
C MET A 355 0.97 -25.47 -2.41
N GLU A 356 1.20 -24.15 -2.33
CA GLU A 356 0.41 -23.20 -3.09
C GLU A 356 0.69 -23.27 -4.60
N LEU A 357 1.94 -23.51 -5.00
CA LEU A 357 2.27 -23.78 -6.40
C LEU A 357 1.60 -25.06 -6.91
N LEU A 358 1.62 -26.15 -6.12
CA LEU A 358 0.91 -27.40 -6.44
C LEU A 358 -0.61 -27.20 -6.55
N SER A 359 -1.19 -26.31 -5.73
CA SER A 359 -2.61 -25.97 -5.73
C SER A 359 -3.06 -25.30 -7.03
N ARG A 360 -2.15 -24.57 -7.69
CA ARG A 360 -2.42 -23.82 -8.93
C ARG A 360 -2.40 -24.68 -10.18
N LEU A 361 -1.73 -25.83 -10.15
CA LEU A 361 -1.70 -26.75 -11.29
C LEU A 361 -3.06 -27.43 -11.44
N MET A 362 -3.62 -27.42 -12.65
CA MET A 362 -4.94 -28.00 -12.91
C MET A 362 -4.86 -29.49 -13.28
N GLN A 363 -3.86 -29.88 -14.06
CA GLN A 363 -3.76 -31.24 -14.58
C GLN A 363 -3.01 -32.16 -13.61
N ARG A 364 -3.51 -33.39 -13.44
CA ARG A 364 -2.87 -34.41 -12.59
C ARG A 364 -1.43 -34.69 -12.99
N GLU A 365 -1.16 -34.74 -14.30
CA GLU A 365 0.19 -35.01 -14.81
C GLU A 365 1.16 -33.87 -14.50
N GLN A 366 0.72 -32.61 -14.63
CA GLN A 366 1.52 -31.45 -14.23
C GLN A 366 1.85 -31.48 -12.73
N LYS A 367 0.85 -31.79 -11.89
CA LYS A 367 1.07 -31.97 -10.44
C LYS A 367 2.11 -33.05 -10.16
N LYS A 368 2.00 -34.21 -10.81
CA LYS A 368 2.94 -35.32 -10.62
C LYS A 368 4.36 -34.94 -11.03
N LYS A 369 4.54 -34.28 -12.17
CA LYS A 369 5.85 -33.80 -12.65
C LYS A 369 6.44 -32.76 -11.70
N PHE A 370 5.65 -31.80 -11.24
CA PHE A 370 6.11 -30.78 -10.30
C PHE A 370 6.46 -31.37 -8.93
N LYS A 371 5.66 -32.31 -8.41
CA LYS A 371 6.01 -33.06 -7.18
C LYS A 371 7.32 -33.83 -7.33
N SER A 372 7.52 -34.53 -8.46
CA SER A 372 8.78 -35.22 -8.72
C SER A 372 9.95 -34.24 -8.70
N PHE A 373 9.82 -33.11 -9.41
CA PHE A 373 10.83 -32.07 -9.46
C PHE A 373 11.19 -31.52 -8.08
N ILE A 374 10.20 -31.18 -7.24
CA ILE A 374 10.44 -30.72 -5.86
C ILE A 374 11.18 -31.81 -5.08
N ASN A 375 10.71 -33.05 -5.13
CA ASN A 375 11.29 -34.15 -4.38
C ASN A 375 12.72 -34.48 -4.87
N ASP A 376 12.99 -34.41 -6.17
CA ASP A 376 14.32 -34.67 -6.70
C ASP A 376 15.31 -33.60 -6.24
N ARG A 377 14.97 -32.30 -6.36
CA ARG A 377 15.79 -31.19 -5.81
C ARG A 377 16.00 -31.29 -4.30
N LEU A 378 14.96 -31.67 -3.58
CA LEU A 378 15.04 -31.88 -2.13
C LEU A 378 16.01 -33.02 -1.78
N ASN A 379 16.03 -34.10 -2.57
CA ASN A 379 16.93 -35.24 -2.34
C ASN A 379 18.38 -34.96 -2.77
N GLU A 380 18.65 -34.01 -3.66
CA GLU A 380 20.02 -33.60 -4.05
C GLU A 380 20.82 -33.11 -2.84
N ASN A 381 20.21 -32.34 -1.94
CA ASN A 381 20.86 -31.76 -0.76
C ASN A 381 20.13 -32.11 0.56
N LYS A 382 19.46 -33.27 0.63
CA LYS A 382 18.57 -33.68 1.73
C LYS A 382 19.11 -33.38 3.13
N ASN A 383 20.33 -33.80 3.43
CA ASN A 383 20.89 -33.68 4.78
C ASN A 383 21.05 -32.20 5.17
N SER A 384 21.67 -31.41 4.31
CA SER A 384 21.87 -29.98 4.55
C SER A 384 20.54 -29.23 4.64
N TYR A 385 19.56 -29.62 3.82
CA TYR A 385 18.22 -29.03 3.85
C TYR A 385 17.51 -29.27 5.19
N ILE A 386 17.52 -30.51 5.70
CA ILE A 386 16.92 -30.84 6.99
C ILE A 386 17.69 -30.20 8.14
N ASP A 387 19.03 -30.20 8.08
CA ASP A 387 19.88 -29.60 9.10
C ASP A 387 19.58 -28.11 9.27
N ASN A 388 19.44 -27.38 8.15
CA ASN A 388 19.07 -25.97 8.17
C ASN A 388 17.70 -25.71 8.84
N ILE A 389 16.70 -26.57 8.60
CA ILE A 389 15.39 -26.44 9.26
C ILE A 389 15.52 -26.72 10.77
N MET A 390 16.25 -27.78 11.15
CA MET A 390 16.44 -28.13 12.56
C MET A 390 17.23 -27.05 13.31
N GLU A 391 18.29 -26.50 12.72
CA GLU A 391 19.08 -25.40 13.28
C GLU A 391 18.19 -24.19 13.57
N GLN A 392 17.39 -23.74 12.60
CA GLN A 392 16.44 -22.63 12.82
C GLN A 392 15.42 -22.95 13.93
N MET A 393 14.90 -24.18 13.98
CA MET A 393 13.96 -24.60 15.04
C MET A 393 14.62 -24.63 16.42
N ILE A 394 15.89 -25.03 16.52
CA ILE A 394 16.66 -25.03 17.77
C ILE A 394 16.97 -23.60 18.21
N GLU A 395 17.42 -22.73 17.30
CA GLU A 395 17.62 -21.30 17.57
C GLU A 395 16.33 -20.66 18.09
N MET A 396 15.16 -21.04 17.54
CA MET A 396 13.87 -20.56 18.05
C MET A 396 13.56 -21.08 19.45
N LEU A 397 13.86 -22.34 19.78
CA LEU A 397 13.71 -22.86 21.14
C LEU A 397 14.57 -22.08 22.14
N GLU A 398 15.79 -21.71 21.76
CA GLU A 398 16.70 -20.91 22.60
C GLU A 398 16.21 -19.46 22.73
N LYS A 399 15.91 -18.81 21.60
CA LYS A 399 15.49 -17.40 21.53
C LYS A 399 14.21 -17.12 22.30
N TYR A 400 13.21 -18.00 22.17
CA TYR A 400 11.87 -17.76 22.70
C TYR A 400 11.56 -18.55 23.97
N SER A 401 12.31 -19.61 24.26
CA SER A 401 12.07 -20.48 25.42
C SER A 401 10.59 -20.87 25.62
N PRO A 402 9.88 -21.34 24.56
CA PRO A 402 8.47 -21.69 24.68
C PRO A 402 8.28 -22.80 25.72
N THR A 403 7.06 -22.93 26.24
CA THR A 403 6.73 -23.91 27.28
C THR A 403 5.59 -24.83 26.85
N GLY A 404 5.18 -25.73 27.75
CA GLY A 404 3.95 -26.51 27.59
C GLY A 404 3.84 -27.27 26.28
N LYS A 405 2.66 -27.19 25.67
CA LYS A 405 2.29 -27.92 24.46
C LYS A 405 3.10 -27.43 23.26
N LEU A 406 3.34 -26.12 23.15
CA LEU A 406 4.12 -25.55 22.05
C LEU A 406 5.55 -26.09 22.02
N ARG A 407 6.23 -26.09 23.18
CA ARG A 407 7.58 -26.66 23.30
C ARG A 407 7.60 -28.13 22.90
N GLY A 408 6.65 -28.91 23.41
CA GLY A 408 6.52 -30.33 23.08
C GLY A 408 6.32 -30.58 21.58
N SER A 409 5.49 -29.78 20.91
CA SER A 409 5.29 -29.85 19.45
C SER A 409 6.58 -29.51 18.69
N MET A 410 7.35 -28.52 19.12
CA MET A 410 8.62 -28.16 18.49
C MET A 410 9.69 -29.23 18.66
N GLU A 411 9.87 -29.76 19.88
CA GLU A 411 10.81 -30.85 20.17
C GLU A 411 10.44 -32.12 19.38
N ASN A 412 9.15 -32.45 19.29
CA ASN A 412 8.67 -33.55 18.46
C ASN A 412 8.92 -33.30 16.97
N ALA A 413 8.68 -32.10 16.44
CA ALA A 413 8.98 -31.76 15.05
C ALA A 413 10.47 -31.95 14.73
N ILE A 414 11.37 -31.52 15.62
CA ILE A 414 12.83 -31.74 15.48
C ILE A 414 13.16 -33.23 15.48
N ALA A 415 12.59 -34.01 16.41
CA ALA A 415 12.81 -35.46 16.46
C ALA A 415 12.31 -36.17 15.18
N GLN A 416 11.18 -35.74 14.62
CA GLN A 416 10.66 -36.26 13.36
C GLN A 416 11.58 -35.91 12.19
N LEU A 417 12.06 -34.67 12.10
CA LEU A 417 13.04 -34.23 11.09
C LEU A 417 14.33 -35.05 11.16
N GLN A 418 14.84 -35.32 12.37
CA GLN A 418 16.00 -36.19 12.59
C GLN A 418 15.76 -37.61 12.07
N GLY A 419 14.56 -38.16 12.27
CA GLY A 419 14.16 -39.46 11.71
C GLY A 419 14.04 -39.43 10.18
N ILE A 420 13.46 -38.37 9.62
CA ILE A 420 13.33 -38.15 8.17
C ILE A 420 14.70 -38.09 7.51
N LYS A 421 15.70 -37.46 8.16
CA LYS A 421 17.09 -37.40 7.69
C LYS A 421 17.68 -38.79 7.42
N GLN A 422 17.30 -39.81 8.21
CA GLN A 422 17.79 -41.18 8.03
C GLN A 422 17.15 -41.94 6.86
N LYS A 423 16.05 -41.44 6.27
CA LYS A 423 15.39 -42.11 5.13
C LYS A 423 16.27 -42.08 3.89
N ARG A 424 16.26 -43.15 3.08
CA ARG A 424 17.00 -43.19 1.80
C ARG A 424 16.58 -42.08 0.84
N ARG A 425 15.28 -41.83 0.74
CA ARG A 425 14.68 -40.73 -0.01
C ARG A 425 13.57 -40.11 0.82
N ILE A 426 13.35 -38.82 0.62
CA ILE A 426 12.27 -38.07 1.29
C ILE A 426 11.36 -37.42 0.26
N ALA A 427 10.16 -37.08 0.69
CA ALA A 427 9.24 -36.24 -0.04
C ALA A 427 9.00 -34.94 0.75
N PHE A 428 8.59 -33.87 0.06
CA PHE A 428 8.26 -32.61 0.76
C PHE A 428 7.13 -32.81 1.79
N GLU A 429 6.22 -33.77 1.55
CA GLU A 429 5.16 -34.13 2.50
C GLU A 429 5.70 -34.66 3.84
N ASP A 430 6.92 -35.25 3.86
CA ASP A 430 7.55 -35.68 5.11
C ASP A 430 7.88 -34.46 6.00
N ILE A 431 8.40 -33.38 5.40
CA ILE A 431 8.73 -32.13 6.10
C ILE A 431 7.45 -31.43 6.54
N ALA A 432 6.43 -31.39 5.67
CA ALA A 432 5.12 -30.83 6.00
C ALA A 432 4.53 -31.50 7.24
N ALA A 433 4.53 -32.84 7.28
CA ALA A 433 4.01 -33.59 8.42
C ALA A 433 4.73 -33.27 9.75
N ALA A 434 6.05 -33.06 9.72
CA ALA A 434 6.80 -32.67 10.90
C ALA A 434 6.42 -31.28 11.40
N LEU A 435 6.40 -30.29 10.51
CA LEU A 435 6.13 -28.88 10.86
C LEU A 435 4.64 -28.60 11.13
N ASP A 436 3.73 -29.38 10.57
CA ASP A 436 2.28 -29.21 10.76
C ASP A 436 1.85 -29.35 12.22
N THR A 437 2.61 -30.10 13.03
CA THR A 437 2.35 -30.23 14.48
C THR A 437 2.50 -28.89 15.21
N VAL A 438 3.52 -28.12 14.89
CA VAL A 438 3.74 -26.77 15.45
C VAL A 438 2.79 -25.76 14.82
N MET A 439 2.56 -25.87 13.51
CA MET A 439 1.60 -25.00 12.81
C MET A 439 0.16 -25.16 13.31
N ALA A 440 -0.22 -26.34 13.82
CA ALA A 440 -1.51 -26.55 14.46
C ALA A 440 -1.66 -25.71 15.74
N GLU A 441 -0.61 -25.61 16.56
CA GLU A 441 -0.60 -24.75 17.75
C GLU A 441 -0.70 -23.28 17.37
N VAL A 442 0.09 -22.86 16.37
CA VAL A 442 0.04 -21.48 15.85
C VAL A 442 -1.35 -21.14 15.30
N LYS A 443 -2.00 -22.03 14.56
CA LYS A 443 -3.34 -21.80 14.02
C LYS A 443 -4.42 -21.69 15.10
N GLU A 444 -4.37 -22.51 16.15
CA GLU A 444 -5.34 -22.39 17.24
C GLU A 444 -5.14 -21.09 18.01
N PHE A 445 -3.88 -20.70 18.26
CA PHE A 445 -3.57 -19.37 18.79
C PHE A 445 -4.13 -18.26 17.89
N GLN A 446 -3.84 -18.29 16.58
CA GLN A 446 -4.27 -17.23 15.66
C GLN A 446 -5.79 -17.03 15.64
N LYS A 447 -6.54 -18.13 15.81
CA LYS A 447 -8.00 -18.12 15.91
C LYS A 447 -8.48 -17.47 17.21
N LEU A 448 -7.87 -17.82 18.35
CA LEU A 448 -8.21 -17.24 19.65
C LEU A 448 -7.83 -15.76 19.72
N ASP A 449 -6.65 -15.41 19.22
CA ASP A 449 -6.19 -14.02 19.12
C ASP A 449 -7.11 -13.19 18.22
N ALA A 450 -7.47 -13.70 17.03
CA ALA A 450 -8.40 -12.99 16.14
C ALA A 450 -9.77 -12.74 16.79
N ALA A 451 -10.25 -13.68 17.62
CA ALA A 451 -11.47 -13.51 18.40
C ALA A 451 -11.32 -12.43 19.48
N TYR A 452 -10.20 -12.43 20.22
CA TYR A 452 -9.88 -11.43 21.23
C TYR A 452 -9.71 -10.03 20.61
N ASN A 453 -8.93 -9.91 19.54
CA ASN A 453 -8.76 -8.67 18.77
C ASN A 453 -10.13 -8.13 18.30
N LYS A 454 -11.02 -9.00 17.80
CA LYS A 454 -12.40 -8.60 17.43
C LYS A 454 -13.21 -8.11 18.63
N ALA A 455 -13.08 -8.72 19.80
CA ALA A 455 -13.75 -8.27 21.02
C ALA A 455 -13.25 -6.88 21.44
N VAL A 456 -11.92 -6.66 21.45
CA VAL A 456 -11.30 -5.35 21.72
C VAL A 456 -11.84 -4.28 20.76
N ARG A 457 -11.88 -4.58 19.45
CA ARG A 457 -12.42 -3.64 18.44
C ARG A 457 -13.90 -3.29 18.63
N SER A 458 -14.64 -4.18 19.26
CA SER A 458 -16.07 -3.99 19.53
C SER A 458 -16.33 -3.11 20.76
N SER A 459 -15.33 -2.94 21.63
CA SER A 459 -15.41 -2.17 22.87
C SER A 459 -15.68 -0.67 22.62
N PRO A 460 -16.53 0.00 23.43
CA PRO A 460 -16.74 1.44 23.35
C PRO A 460 -15.44 2.26 23.46
N THR A 461 -14.51 1.87 24.33
CA THR A 461 -13.23 2.56 24.53
C THR A 461 -12.37 2.51 23.26
N PHE A 462 -12.23 1.34 22.63
CA PHE A 462 -11.52 1.23 21.36
C PHE A 462 -12.16 2.09 20.26
N LYS A 463 -13.49 2.06 20.13
CA LYS A 463 -14.20 2.86 19.12
C LYS A 463 -13.95 4.37 19.28
N LYS A 464 -13.82 4.86 20.52
CA LYS A 464 -13.44 6.26 20.79
C LYS A 464 -12.01 6.56 20.34
N ILE A 465 -11.05 5.69 20.65
CA ILE A 465 -9.65 5.84 20.20
C ILE A 465 -9.57 5.83 18.67
N LYS A 466 -10.26 4.89 18.02
CA LYS A 466 -10.33 4.80 16.56
C LYS A 466 -10.88 6.08 15.92
N ALA A 467 -11.97 6.61 16.47
CA ALA A 467 -12.57 7.86 15.99
C ALA A 467 -11.63 9.06 16.20
N MET A 468 -10.95 9.14 17.35
CA MET A 468 -9.98 10.20 17.65
C MET A 468 -8.86 10.28 16.61
N LEU A 469 -8.40 9.11 16.13
CA LEU A 469 -7.32 8.95 15.14
C LEU A 469 -7.78 9.07 13.67
N GLU A 470 -9.06 9.33 13.43
CA GLU A 470 -9.66 9.48 12.09
C GLU A 470 -9.53 8.23 11.17
N VAL A 471 -9.38 7.04 11.75
CA VAL A 471 -9.21 5.79 10.97
C VAL A 471 -10.41 5.52 10.06
N ASP A 472 -11.63 5.81 10.52
CA ASP A 472 -12.84 5.63 9.70
C ASP A 472 -12.89 6.57 8.49
N ASN A 473 -12.32 7.77 8.61
CA ASN A 473 -12.17 8.68 7.49
C ASN A 473 -11.06 8.22 6.54
N ALA A 474 -9.92 7.74 7.06
CA ALA A 474 -8.82 7.22 6.25
C ALA A 474 -9.20 6.04 5.35
N VAL A 475 -10.12 5.18 5.77
CA VAL A 475 -10.47 3.98 4.99
C VAL A 475 -11.59 4.21 3.96
N TRP A 476 -12.16 5.41 3.86
CA TRP A 476 -13.35 5.66 3.03
C TRP A 476 -13.13 5.44 1.53
N LEU A 477 -12.06 5.99 0.94
CA LEU A 477 -11.75 5.80 -0.48
C LEU A 477 -11.17 4.40 -0.74
N PRO A 478 -10.23 3.86 0.06
CA PRO A 478 -9.78 2.47 -0.07
C PRO A 478 -10.93 1.46 -0.08
N ALA A 479 -11.95 1.63 0.76
CA ALA A 479 -13.13 0.76 0.78
C ALA A 479 -13.87 0.74 -0.58
N ARG A 480 -13.72 1.77 -1.41
CA ARG A 480 -14.42 1.94 -2.70
C ARG A 480 -13.55 1.68 -3.92
N GLN A 481 -12.23 1.65 -3.75
CA GLN A 481 -11.27 1.47 -4.84
C GLN A 481 -10.49 0.16 -4.75
N GLY A 482 -10.49 -0.52 -3.59
CA GLY A 482 -9.67 -1.70 -3.34
C GLY A 482 -8.20 -1.34 -3.08
N ASN A 483 -7.33 -2.35 -3.11
CA ASN A 483 -5.91 -2.16 -2.87
C ASN A 483 -5.21 -1.62 -4.12
N LEU A 484 -4.57 -0.45 -4.01
CA LEU A 484 -3.72 0.12 -5.07
C LEU A 484 -2.22 -0.06 -4.79
N TYR A 485 -1.87 -1.07 -4.01
CA TYR A 485 -0.51 -1.38 -3.57
C TYR A 485 0.27 -0.13 -3.15
N SER A 486 1.27 0.29 -3.92
CA SER A 486 2.15 1.42 -3.62
C SER A 486 1.39 2.75 -3.46
N ALA A 487 0.21 2.89 -4.07
CA ALA A 487 -0.64 4.07 -3.95
C ALA A 487 -1.70 3.97 -2.83
N SER A 488 -1.74 2.88 -2.07
CA SER A 488 -2.80 2.63 -1.08
C SER A 488 -2.79 3.65 0.07
N LEU A 489 -1.62 4.00 0.61
CA LEU A 489 -1.53 5.06 1.64
C LEU A 489 -2.00 6.42 1.08
N ALA A 490 -1.71 6.73 -0.18
CA ALA A 490 -2.19 7.93 -0.83
C ALA A 490 -3.73 7.97 -0.94
N LEU A 491 -4.42 6.83 -1.12
CA LEU A 491 -5.88 6.80 -1.01
C LEU A 491 -6.35 7.12 0.40
N GLY A 492 -5.65 6.60 1.42
CA GLY A 492 -5.94 6.89 2.82
C GLY A 492 -5.81 8.38 3.13
N LEU A 493 -4.69 8.97 2.68
CA LEU A 493 -4.41 10.38 2.85
C LEU A 493 -5.45 11.26 2.16
N GLY A 494 -5.85 10.94 0.92
CA GLY A 494 -6.90 11.69 0.25
C GLY A 494 -8.27 11.54 0.90
N SER A 495 -8.57 10.39 1.48
CA SER A 495 -9.81 10.20 2.23
C SER A 495 -9.86 11.11 3.45
N VAL A 496 -8.76 11.20 4.21
CA VAL A 496 -8.64 12.11 5.35
C VAL A 496 -8.75 13.56 4.88
N MET A 497 -7.98 13.96 3.87
CA MET A 497 -7.93 15.34 3.40
C MET A 497 -9.28 15.81 2.85
N SER A 498 -10.05 14.92 2.20
CA SER A 498 -11.36 15.29 1.63
C SER A 498 -12.53 15.20 2.60
N ARG A 499 -12.37 14.55 3.76
CA ARG A 499 -13.49 14.24 4.67
C ARG A 499 -13.33 14.74 6.09
N CYS A 500 -12.10 14.91 6.56
CA CYS A 500 -11.87 15.48 7.88
C CYS A 500 -12.19 16.97 7.86
N ASP A 501 -12.80 17.43 8.95
CA ASP A 501 -13.10 18.84 9.13
C ASP A 501 -11.79 19.68 9.14
N GLU A 502 -11.82 20.86 8.53
CA GLU A 502 -10.64 21.73 8.44
C GLU A 502 -10.13 22.15 9.82
N SER A 503 -11.03 22.43 10.77
CA SER A 503 -10.65 22.76 12.16
C SER A 503 -10.01 21.58 12.86
N LYS A 504 -10.45 20.35 12.55
CA LYS A 504 -9.83 19.12 13.07
C LYS A 504 -8.42 18.97 12.51
N LEU A 505 -8.23 19.13 11.19
CA LEU A 505 -6.92 19.06 10.55
C LEU A 505 -5.96 20.14 11.08
N ALA A 506 -6.45 21.36 11.35
CA ALA A 506 -5.67 22.43 11.96
C ALA A 506 -5.22 22.13 13.41
N GLY A 507 -5.96 21.28 14.13
CA GLY A 507 -5.62 20.82 15.48
C GLY A 507 -4.67 19.62 15.52
N ILE A 508 -4.37 19.00 14.37
CA ILE A 508 -3.43 17.88 14.29
C ILE A 508 -2.00 18.40 14.38
N ARG A 509 -1.27 17.89 15.38
CA ARG A 509 0.17 18.15 15.53
C ARG A 509 1.03 17.06 14.93
N ARG A 510 0.43 15.89 14.67
CA ARG A 510 1.13 14.72 14.16
C ARG A 510 0.22 13.89 13.28
N MET A 511 0.56 13.80 12.01
CA MET A 511 0.00 12.86 11.06
C MET A 511 1.00 11.72 10.88
N LEU A 512 0.71 10.55 11.44
CA LEU A 512 1.49 9.34 11.22
C LEU A 512 1.16 8.77 9.85
N LEU A 513 2.18 8.59 9.03
CA LEU A 513 2.13 7.96 7.71
C LEU A 513 2.86 6.62 7.83
N MET A 514 2.12 5.52 7.82
CA MET A 514 2.63 4.17 8.09
C MET A 514 2.58 3.34 6.80
N PHE A 515 3.74 3.04 6.23
CA PHE A 515 3.89 2.27 5.02
C PHE A 515 4.23 0.82 5.36
N TYR A 516 3.77 -0.10 4.53
CA TYR A 516 4.11 -1.52 4.64
C TYR A 516 4.26 -2.12 3.26
N GLY A 517 5.27 -2.97 3.09
CA GLY A 517 5.53 -3.78 1.91
C GLY A 517 5.86 -5.21 2.35
N SER A 518 5.23 -6.19 1.73
CA SER A 518 5.53 -7.61 2.00
C SER A 518 6.92 -7.99 1.49
N GLY A 519 7.54 -8.99 2.14
CA GLY A 519 8.92 -9.39 1.85
C GLY A 519 9.91 -9.32 3.01
N SER A 520 9.81 -8.50 4.06
CA SER A 520 8.91 -7.38 4.35
C SER A 520 9.66 -6.17 4.92
N GLN A 521 9.05 -5.00 4.76
CA GLN A 521 9.55 -3.70 5.19
C GLN A 521 8.39 -2.80 5.62
N SER A 522 8.63 -1.96 6.62
CA SER A 522 7.70 -0.93 7.07
C SER A 522 8.44 0.34 7.44
N ASP A 523 7.84 1.47 7.07
CA ASP A 523 8.31 2.82 7.36
C ASP A 523 7.21 3.61 8.07
N VAL A 524 7.58 4.34 9.12
CA VAL A 524 6.70 5.30 9.80
C VAL A 524 7.33 6.68 9.77
N LEU A 525 6.61 7.61 9.16
CA LEU A 525 6.94 9.04 9.16
C LEU A 525 5.87 9.80 9.94
N SER A 526 6.26 10.96 10.44
CA SER A 526 5.30 11.94 10.97
C SER A 526 5.36 13.24 10.19
N GLY A 527 4.20 13.79 9.87
CA GLY A 527 4.06 15.12 9.28
C GLY A 527 3.16 16.04 10.11
N THR A 528 3.35 17.35 9.96
CA THR A 528 2.50 18.37 10.58
C THR A 528 1.68 19.08 9.49
N PRO A 529 0.34 18.96 9.49
CA PRO A 529 -0.52 19.70 8.58
C PRO A 529 -0.50 21.20 8.89
N ILE A 530 -0.21 22.04 7.90
CA ILE A 530 -0.22 23.51 8.01
C ILE A 530 -0.97 24.10 6.83
N ASN A 531 -2.00 24.90 7.12
CA ASN A 531 -2.82 25.62 6.12
C ASN A 531 -3.36 24.73 4.99
N VAL A 532 -3.76 23.49 5.32
CA VAL A 532 -4.07 22.46 4.34
C VAL A 532 -5.41 22.60 3.63
N GLY A 533 -6.27 23.57 3.98
CA GLY A 533 -7.63 23.71 3.43
C GLY A 533 -7.72 23.71 1.90
N LYS A 534 -6.84 24.46 1.22
CA LYS A 534 -6.80 24.47 -0.26
C LYS A 534 -6.31 23.15 -0.87
N ILE A 535 -5.40 22.46 -0.18
CA ILE A 535 -4.90 21.15 -0.61
C ILE A 535 -6.03 20.14 -0.43
N ALA A 536 -6.72 20.15 0.72
CA ALA A 536 -7.92 19.35 0.97
C ALA A 536 -8.99 19.54 -0.11
N GLU A 537 -9.29 20.78 -0.49
CA GLU A 537 -10.22 21.09 -1.59
C GLU A 537 -9.74 20.52 -2.94
N GLN A 538 -8.45 20.71 -3.28
CA GLN A 538 -7.85 20.19 -4.51
C GLN A 538 -7.93 18.66 -4.57
N VAL A 539 -7.59 17.99 -3.47
CA VAL A 539 -7.61 16.52 -3.35
C VAL A 539 -9.03 15.99 -3.40
N GLY A 540 -9.96 16.59 -2.65
CA GLY A 540 -11.38 16.25 -2.69
C GLY A 540 -11.94 16.36 -4.10
N ARG A 541 -11.60 17.44 -4.82
CA ARG A 541 -12.03 17.61 -6.21
C ARG A 541 -11.45 16.55 -7.14
N SER A 542 -10.19 16.15 -6.98
CA SER A 542 -9.61 15.05 -7.76
C SER A 542 -10.38 13.74 -7.53
N ILE A 543 -10.69 13.41 -6.27
CA ILE A 543 -11.45 12.20 -5.90
C ILE A 543 -12.86 12.23 -6.52
N GLU A 544 -13.57 13.35 -6.42
CA GLU A 544 -14.89 13.53 -7.03
C GLU A 544 -14.86 13.28 -8.55
N LEU A 545 -13.89 13.88 -9.24
CA LEU A 545 -13.77 13.77 -10.70
C LEU A 545 -13.44 12.34 -11.13
N GLU A 546 -12.52 11.66 -10.44
CA GLU A 546 -12.19 10.28 -10.76
C GLU A 546 -13.37 9.35 -10.50
N THR A 547 -14.00 9.42 -9.33
CA THR A 547 -15.10 8.54 -8.95
C THR A 547 -16.35 8.75 -9.82
N ALA A 548 -16.62 9.99 -10.26
CA ALA A 548 -17.71 10.29 -11.18
C ALA A 548 -17.46 9.77 -12.60
N ALA A 549 -16.20 9.56 -12.99
CA ALA A 549 -15.84 9.05 -14.31
C ALA A 549 -15.87 7.51 -14.40
N GLN A 550 -15.93 6.79 -13.27
CA GLN A 550 -15.94 5.33 -13.26
C GLN A 550 -17.29 4.77 -13.74
N LYS A 551 -17.25 3.83 -14.68
CA LYS A 551 -18.42 3.04 -15.09
C LYS A 551 -18.52 1.79 -14.22
N GLU A 552 -19.70 1.55 -13.64
CA GLU A 552 -19.97 0.27 -12.98
C GLU A 552 -20.06 -0.90 -13.98
N ILE A 553 -19.49 -2.03 -13.60
CA ILE A 553 -19.48 -3.25 -14.41
C ILE A 553 -20.10 -4.44 -13.69
N THR A 554 -20.62 -5.36 -14.48
CA THR A 554 -21.19 -6.63 -14.03
C THR A 554 -20.13 -7.70 -13.76
N ALA A 555 -20.50 -8.76 -13.05
CA ALA A 555 -19.68 -9.96 -12.87
C ALA A 555 -19.17 -10.54 -14.21
N ALA A 556 -20.00 -10.53 -15.25
CA ALA A 556 -19.67 -11.06 -16.58
C ALA A 556 -18.64 -10.19 -17.31
N GLU A 557 -18.78 -8.86 -17.25
CA GLU A 557 -17.77 -7.93 -17.76
C GLU A 557 -16.44 -8.08 -17.03
N TYR A 558 -16.46 -8.22 -15.69
CA TYR A 558 -15.27 -8.46 -14.90
C TYR A 558 -14.59 -9.78 -15.25
N GLU A 559 -15.35 -10.87 -15.41
CA GLU A 559 -14.82 -12.16 -15.86
C GLU A 559 -14.15 -12.04 -17.24
N ALA A 560 -14.75 -11.32 -18.17
CA ALA A 560 -14.17 -11.09 -19.49
C ALA A 560 -12.82 -10.34 -19.40
N ILE A 561 -12.72 -9.33 -18.52
CA ILE A 561 -11.46 -8.59 -18.26
C ILE A 561 -10.41 -9.50 -17.61
N ARG A 562 -10.80 -10.35 -16.66
CA ARG A 562 -9.87 -11.17 -15.87
C ARG A 562 -9.36 -12.39 -16.62
N THR A 563 -10.21 -13.02 -17.41
CA THR A 563 -9.86 -14.21 -18.22
C THR A 563 -9.11 -13.86 -19.49
N ASP A 564 -9.06 -12.57 -19.84
CA ASP A 564 -8.34 -12.07 -21.00
C ASP A 564 -8.74 -12.87 -22.25
N ILE A 565 -10.05 -12.95 -22.52
CA ILE A 565 -10.57 -13.44 -23.81
C ILE A 565 -10.14 -12.40 -24.85
N THR A 566 -8.87 -12.45 -25.23
CA THR A 566 -8.21 -11.45 -26.07
C THR A 566 -8.75 -11.54 -27.49
N GLY A 567 -9.31 -10.42 -27.93
CA GLY A 567 -9.44 -10.12 -29.35
C GLY A 567 -10.01 -8.73 -29.64
N ILE A 568 -10.13 -7.86 -28.63
CA ILE A 568 -11.10 -6.78 -28.70
C ILE A 568 -10.56 -5.51 -28.01
N TYR A 569 -9.74 -4.74 -28.72
CA TYR A 569 -9.80 -3.27 -28.62
C TYR A 569 -11.09 -2.83 -29.32
N LYS A 570 -12.28 -2.98 -28.70
CA LYS A 570 -13.54 -2.56 -29.36
C LYS A 570 -13.92 -1.11 -29.10
N ASP A 571 -13.37 -0.48 -28.08
CA ASP A 571 -13.60 0.94 -27.88
C ASP A 571 -12.30 1.71 -28.08
N GLY A 572 -12.33 2.64 -29.03
CA GLY A 572 -11.35 3.71 -29.10
C GLY A 572 -11.69 4.84 -28.13
N SER A 573 -12.49 4.60 -27.08
CA SER A 573 -13.00 5.63 -26.17
C SER A 573 -12.06 5.91 -24.99
N LEU A 574 -11.09 5.03 -24.76
CA LEU A 574 -10.02 5.27 -23.81
C LEU A 574 -9.12 6.43 -24.27
N PRO A 575 -8.77 7.37 -23.37
CA PRO A 575 -8.07 8.59 -23.70
C PRO A 575 -6.60 8.29 -23.97
N VAL A 576 -6.07 7.28 -23.25
CA VAL A 576 -4.70 6.81 -23.33
C VAL A 576 -4.73 5.29 -23.13
N THR A 577 -4.17 4.53 -24.07
CA THR A 577 -4.14 3.06 -24.04
C THR A 577 -2.73 2.53 -24.28
N HIS A 578 -2.32 1.53 -23.52
CA HIS A 578 -1.09 0.78 -23.74
C HIS A 578 -1.37 -0.48 -24.54
N ASP A 579 -0.59 -0.69 -25.60
CA ASP A 579 -0.61 -1.88 -26.42
C ASP A 579 0.57 -2.78 -26.05
N PRO A 580 0.33 -3.87 -25.29
CA PRO A 580 1.41 -4.71 -24.77
C PRO A 580 2.11 -5.52 -25.88
N LEU A 581 1.50 -5.66 -27.07
CA LEU A 581 2.11 -6.39 -28.19
C LEU A 581 3.11 -5.53 -28.97
N SER A 582 2.87 -4.22 -29.03
CA SER A 582 3.74 -3.27 -29.74
C SER A 582 4.55 -2.38 -28.79
N TRP A 583 4.39 -2.56 -27.48
CA TRP A 583 4.97 -1.71 -26.43
C TRP A 583 4.67 -0.22 -26.65
N SER A 584 3.53 0.08 -27.27
CA SER A 584 3.19 1.44 -27.70
C SER A 584 2.03 2.00 -26.89
N VAL A 585 2.13 3.28 -26.54
CA VAL A 585 0.98 4.04 -26.03
C VAL A 585 0.28 4.73 -27.18
N ARG A 586 -1.06 4.68 -27.21
CA ARG A 586 -1.91 5.42 -28.15
C ARG A 586 -2.74 6.44 -27.38
N ILE A 587 -2.90 7.63 -27.96
CA ILE A 587 -3.66 8.73 -27.36
C ILE A 587 -4.83 9.06 -28.28
N ASN A 588 -6.06 8.97 -27.78
CA ASN A 588 -7.22 9.53 -28.46
C ASN A 588 -7.40 10.98 -27.99
N GLY A 589 -7.04 11.94 -28.85
CA GLY A 589 -7.08 13.36 -28.52
C GLY A 589 -8.46 13.86 -28.08
N GLU A 590 -9.54 13.43 -28.75
CA GLU A 590 -10.91 13.84 -28.40
C GLU A 590 -11.34 13.29 -27.03
N ALA A 591 -11.13 11.99 -26.82
CA ALA A 591 -11.44 11.33 -25.55
C ALA A 591 -10.58 11.90 -24.39
N LEU A 592 -9.31 12.20 -24.66
CA LEU A 592 -8.40 12.83 -23.72
C LEU A 592 -8.92 14.20 -23.28
N LEU A 593 -9.21 15.09 -24.24
CA LEU A 593 -9.75 16.42 -23.95
C LEU A 593 -11.04 16.34 -23.15
N LYS A 594 -11.96 15.45 -23.54
CA LYS A 594 -13.21 15.23 -22.82
C LYS A 594 -12.95 14.79 -21.37
N SER A 595 -12.02 13.85 -21.17
CA SER A 595 -11.71 13.31 -19.84
C SER A 595 -11.00 14.31 -18.93
N LEU A 596 -10.18 15.21 -19.48
CA LEU A 596 -9.41 16.19 -18.72
C LEU A 596 -10.08 17.57 -18.66
N LYS A 597 -11.19 17.80 -19.37
CA LYS A 597 -11.90 19.09 -19.41
C LYS A 597 -12.12 19.70 -18.01
N PRO A 598 -12.61 18.97 -16.98
CA PRO A 598 -12.79 19.55 -15.66
C PRO A 598 -11.48 20.00 -15.00
N TYR A 599 -10.38 19.28 -15.23
CA TYR A 599 -9.05 19.65 -14.73
C TYR A 599 -8.47 20.85 -15.49
N LEU A 600 -8.72 20.93 -16.80
CA LEU A 600 -8.26 22.04 -17.65
C LEU A 600 -8.96 23.36 -17.30
N GLU A 601 -10.25 23.32 -16.94
CA GLU A 601 -10.99 24.48 -16.42
C GLU A 601 -10.38 25.01 -15.11
N LEU A 602 -9.95 24.11 -14.20
CA LEU A 602 -9.24 24.49 -12.99
C LEU A 602 -7.89 25.13 -13.30
N TYR A 603 -7.14 24.53 -14.22
CA TYR A 603 -5.82 25.00 -14.64
C TYR A 603 -5.87 26.42 -15.24
N GLU A 604 -6.81 26.69 -16.16
CA GLU A 604 -6.97 28.02 -16.75
C GLU A 604 -7.41 29.08 -15.73
N LYS A 605 -8.25 28.70 -14.76
CA LYS A 605 -8.62 29.57 -13.63
C LYS A 605 -7.44 29.89 -12.73
N ALA A 606 -6.51 28.95 -12.51
CA ALA A 606 -5.29 29.20 -11.75
C ALA A 606 -4.32 30.10 -12.53
N LYS A 607 -4.12 29.84 -13.83
CA LYS A 607 -3.25 30.60 -14.73
C LYS A 607 -3.68 32.05 -14.90
N SER A 608 -4.99 32.29 -15.02
CA SER A 608 -5.55 33.65 -15.09
C SER A 608 -5.33 34.43 -13.78
N LYS A 609 -5.53 33.82 -12.61
CA LYS A 609 -5.22 34.43 -11.31
C LYS A 609 -3.74 34.75 -11.16
N ALA A 610 -2.84 33.87 -11.61
CA ALA A 610 -1.40 34.10 -11.57
C ALA A 610 -0.97 35.28 -12.46
N LYS A 611 -1.54 35.38 -13.68
CA LYS A 611 -1.32 36.53 -14.59
C LYS A 611 -1.83 37.86 -14.01
N LEU A 612 -2.97 37.85 -13.34
CA LEU A 612 -3.49 39.06 -12.66
C LEU A 612 -2.52 39.51 -11.55
N ARG A 613 -2.06 38.58 -10.70
CA ARG A 613 -1.09 38.88 -9.64
C ARG A 613 0.26 39.39 -10.18
N SER A 614 0.77 38.82 -11.27
CA SER A 614 2.02 39.31 -11.87
C SER A 614 1.84 40.66 -12.56
N GLY A 615 0.68 40.93 -13.16
CA GLY A 615 0.29 42.24 -13.68
C GLY A 615 0.20 43.30 -12.59
N ASP A 616 -0.47 42.98 -11.46
CA ASP A 616 -0.59 43.87 -10.30
C ASP A 616 0.78 44.17 -9.66
N MET A 617 1.66 43.15 -9.55
CA MET A 617 3.04 43.37 -9.09
C MET A 617 3.87 44.21 -10.08
N ALA A 618 3.68 44.06 -11.38
CA ALA A 618 4.35 44.88 -12.39
C ALA A 618 3.85 46.34 -12.36
N ILE A 619 2.55 46.56 -12.11
CA ILE A 619 1.95 47.89 -11.91
C ILE A 619 2.45 48.51 -10.60
N ALA A 620 2.53 47.75 -9.51
CA ALA A 620 3.08 48.21 -8.24
C ALA A 620 4.57 48.60 -8.36
N ALA A 621 5.38 47.77 -9.03
CA ALA A 621 6.80 48.05 -9.26
C ALA A 621 7.04 49.25 -10.20
N THR A 622 6.13 49.52 -11.15
CA THR A 622 6.20 50.73 -12.00
C THR A 622 5.70 51.98 -11.27
N ALA A 623 4.69 51.87 -10.41
CA ALA A 623 4.25 52.96 -9.54
C ALA A 623 5.33 53.37 -8.53
N ASP A 624 6.08 52.41 -7.98
CA ASP A 624 7.18 52.68 -7.03
C ASP A 624 8.40 53.31 -7.71
N LYS A 625 8.73 52.86 -8.94
CA LYS A 625 9.75 53.52 -9.78
C LYS A 625 9.37 54.96 -10.16
N ASN A 626 8.09 55.24 -10.39
CA ASN A 626 7.63 56.61 -10.68
C ASN A 626 7.62 57.52 -9.44
N LYS A 627 7.45 56.98 -8.22
CA LYS A 627 7.65 57.74 -6.97
C LYS A 627 9.13 58.02 -6.67
N SER A 628 10.04 57.12 -7.06
CA SER A 628 11.50 57.34 -6.89
C SER A 628 12.11 58.37 -7.86
N LYS A 629 11.37 58.78 -8.89
CA LYS A 629 11.78 59.82 -9.86
C LYS A 629 11.20 61.20 -9.57
N SER A 630 10.44 61.36 -8.48
CA SER A 630 9.85 62.64 -8.06
C SER A 630 10.42 63.16 -6.72
N VAL A 631 11.69 62.88 -6.43
CA VAL A 631 12.44 63.49 -5.31
C VAL A 631 13.61 64.28 -5.87
#